data_AF-A0A413JCS4-F1
#
_entry.id   AF-A0A413JCS4-F1
#
_cell.length_a   1.000
_cell.length_b   1.000
_cell.length_c   1.000
_cell.angle_alpha   90.00
_cell.angle_beta   90.00
_cell.angle_gamma   90.00
#
_symmetry.space_group_name_H-M   'P 1'
#
loop_
_entity.id
_entity.type
_entity.pdbx_description
1 polymer ?
#
loop_
_entity_poly.entity_id
_entity_poly.type
_entity_poly.pdbx_seq_one_letter_code
_entity_poly.pdbx_strand_id
1 'polypeptide(L)' 'MNTTPIKPTLQAMEVGRQTYFPRNRRKSVRTTASDLKTDEGKVFKTWIDGDNIYVERKE' A
#
# COMPACT_ATOMS: atom_id res chain seq x y z
N MET A 1 4.74 2.78 19.58
CA MET A 1 5.15 2.31 18.24
C MET A 1 4.60 3.29 17.22
N ASN A 2 5.44 4.17 16.64
CA ASN A 2 5.01 5.05 15.56
C ASN A 2 4.82 4.21 14.29
N THR A 3 3.60 3.74 14.04
CA THR A 3 3.29 2.98 12.83
C THR A 3 2.97 3.94 11.69
N THR A 4 3.72 3.85 10.58
CA THR A 4 3.47 4.67 9.39
C THR A 4 2.02 4.50 8.93
N PRO A 5 1.22 5.57 8.80
CA PRO A 5 -0.20 5.45 8.46
C PRO A 5 -0.39 4.99 6.99
N ILE A 6 -1.12 3.89 6.77
CA ILE A 6 -1.21 3.22 5.45
C ILE A 6 -1.90 4.12 4.41
N LYS A 7 -3.11 4.61 4.71
CA LYS A 7 -3.93 5.38 3.77
C LYS A 7 -3.24 6.64 3.25
N PRO A 8 -2.76 7.57 4.10
CA PRO A 8 -2.09 8.78 3.60
C PRO A 8 -0.79 8.46 2.86
N THR A 9 -0.05 7.41 3.26
CA THR A 9 1.15 6.98 2.53
C THR A 9 0.81 6.50 1.12
N LEU A 10 -0.20 5.63 0.96
CA LEU A 10 -0.60 5.13 -0.36
C LEU A 10 -1.25 6.23 -1.22
N GLN A 11 -2.04 7.11 -0.60
CA GLN A 11 -2.72 8.19 -1.29
C GLN A 11 -1.74 9.23 -1.85
N ALA A 12 -0.68 9.57 -1.10
CA ALA A 12 0.37 10.50 -1.52
C ALA A 12 1.46 9.85 -2.37
N MET A 13 1.47 8.52 -2.53
CA MET A 13 2.51 7.80 -3.25
C MET A 13 2.46 8.13 -4.73
N GLU A 14 3.57 8.49 -5.37
CA GLU A 14 3.62 8.76 -6.81
C GLU A 14 3.58 7.47 -7.65
N VAL A 15 3.21 7.58 -8.93
CA VAL A 15 3.22 6.45 -9.86
C VAL A 15 4.67 5.94 -10.03
N GLY A 16 4.87 4.63 -10.02
CA GLY A 16 6.19 4.01 -10.09
C GLY A 16 6.96 3.99 -8.76
N ARG A 17 6.47 4.65 -7.70
CA ARG A 17 7.04 4.50 -6.36
C ARG A 17 6.65 3.17 -5.73
N GLN A 18 7.55 2.69 -4.87
CA GLN A 18 7.34 1.52 -4.01
C GLN A 18 7.49 1.93 -2.55
N THR A 19 6.71 1.28 -1.69
CA THR A 19 6.82 1.34 -0.23
C THR A 19 6.63 -0.06 0.37
N TYR A 20 6.86 -0.21 1.67
CA TYR A 20 6.63 -1.46 2.37
C TYR A 20 6.00 -1.22 3.74
N PHE A 21 5.26 -2.22 4.20
CA PHE A 21 4.68 -2.27 5.53
C PHE A 21 4.98 -3.61 6.18
N PRO A 22 4.94 -3.70 7.52
CA PRO A 22 5.04 -4.99 8.20
C PRO A 22 3.91 -5.94 7.79
N ARG A 23 4.22 -7.23 7.65
CA ARG A 23 3.30 -8.27 7.18
C ARG A 23 2.05 -8.43 8.03
N ASN A 24 2.12 -8.13 9.33
CA ASN A 24 0.95 -8.14 10.22
C ASN A 24 -0.15 -7.16 9.77
N ARG A 25 0.20 -6.13 8.98
CA ARG A 25 -0.74 -5.14 8.42
C ARG A 25 -1.22 -5.50 7.01
N ARG A 26 -0.88 -6.69 6.49
CA ARG A 26 -1.26 -7.15 5.14
C ARG A 26 -2.73 -6.93 4.81
N LYS A 27 -3.64 -7.27 5.74
CA LYS A 27 -5.09 -7.12 5.52
C LYS A 27 -5.43 -5.65 5.28
N SER A 28 -5.03 -4.76 6.19
CA SER A 28 -5.27 -3.32 6.08
C SER A 28 -4.65 -2.73 4.81
N VAL A 29 -3.42 -3.11 4.46
CA VAL A 29 -2.74 -2.64 3.24
C VAL A 29 -3.52 -3.02 1.98
N ARG A 30 -3.97 -4.28 1.88
CA ARG A 30 -4.75 -4.75 0.73
C ARG A 30 -6.12 -4.08 0.65
N THR A 31 -6.80 -3.93 1.78
CA THR A 31 -8.10 -3.23 1.83
C THR A 31 -7.94 -1.79 1.36
N THR A 32 -7.01 -1.03 1.94
CA THR A 32 -6.79 0.36 1.56
C THR A 32 -6.34 0.52 0.10
N ALA A 33 -5.51 -0.39 -0.43
CA ALA A 33 -5.13 -0.38 -1.84
C ALA A 33 -6.33 -0.61 -2.78
N SER A 34 -7.25 -1.53 -2.42
CA SER A 34 -8.48 -1.77 -3.18
C SER A 34 -9.46 -0.60 -3.10
N ASP A 35 -9.59 0.01 -1.92
CA ASP A 35 -10.45 1.18 -1.71
C ASP A 35 -9.95 2.35 -2.58
N LEU A 36 -8.65 2.66 -2.54
CA LEU A 36 -8.05 3.72 -3.35
C LEU A 36 -8.14 3.47 -4.87
N LYS A 37 -8.15 2.20 -5.30
CA LYS A 37 -8.42 1.85 -6.70
C LYS A 37 -9.85 2.21 -7.10
N THR A 38 -10.81 1.97 -6.21
CA THR A 38 -12.24 2.18 -6.46
C THR A 38 -12.61 3.65 -6.34
N ASP A 39 -12.11 4.34 -5.31
CA ASP A 39 -12.45 5.72 -4.98
C ASP A 39 -11.68 6.75 -5.82
N GLU A 40 -10.40 6.50 -6.11
CA GLU A 40 -9.49 7.49 -6.70
C GLU A 40 -8.82 6.98 -8.01
N GLY A 41 -9.16 5.78 -8.46
CA GLY A 41 -8.54 5.16 -9.64
C GLY A 41 -7.07 4.77 -9.45
N LYS A 42 -6.53 4.83 -8.22
CA LYS A 42 -5.11 4.56 -7.95
C LYS A 42 -4.85 3.06 -7.88
N VAL A 43 -4.17 2.52 -8.87
CA VAL A 43 -3.85 1.09 -8.94
C VAL A 43 -2.59 0.79 -8.13
N PHE A 44 -2.64 -0.27 -7.32
CA PHE A 44 -1.48 -0.74 -6.56
C PHE A 44 -1.22 -2.23 -6.80
N LYS A 45 0.06 -2.59 -6.94
CA LYS A 45 0.53 -3.98 -6.92
C LYS A 45 1.09 -4.28 -5.54
N THR A 46 0.72 -5.43 -4.97
CA THR A 46 1.26 -5.86 -3.67
C THR A 46 1.87 -7.26 -3.74
N TRP A 47 2.98 -7.46 -3.04
CA TRP A 47 3.61 -8.77 -2.86
C TRP A 47 4.22 -8.86 -1.47
N ILE A 48 4.47 -10.10 -1.02
CA ILE A 48 5.04 -10.36 0.29
C ILE A 48 6.45 -10.84 0.08
N ASP A 49 7.37 -10.30 0.85
CA ASP A 49 8.75 -10.77 0.91
C ASP A 49 9.20 -10.73 2.38
N GLY A 50 9.54 -11.92 2.90
CA GLY A 50 9.77 -12.17 4.32
C GLY A 50 8.64 -11.69 5.24
N ASP A 51 9.02 -10.82 6.17
CA ASP A 51 8.15 -10.19 7.18
C ASP A 51 7.52 -8.87 6.73
N ASN A 52 7.67 -8.50 5.46
CA ASN A 52 7.12 -7.28 4.89
C ASN A 52 6.13 -7.56 3.75
N ILE A 53 5.17 -6.64 3.60
CA ILE A 53 4.34 -6.51 2.41
C ILE A 53 4.79 -5.26 1.65
N TYR A 54 5.17 -5.46 0.41
CA TYR A 54 5.55 -4.40 -0.51
C TYR A 54 4.34 -3.94 -1.31
N VAL A 55 4.32 -2.66 -1.60
CA VAL A 55 3.26 -2.01 -2.38
C VAL A 55 3.92 -1.09 -3.40
N GLU A 56 3.50 -1.19 -4.64
CA GLU A 56 3.96 -0.34 -5.75
C GLU A 56 2.74 0.31 -6.39
N ARG A 57 2.80 1.62 -6.65
CA ARG A 57 1.73 2.34 -7.33
C ARG A 57 1.95 2.18 -8.83
N LYS A 58 0.93 1.65 -9.51
CA LYS A 58 0.86 1.53 -10.96
C LYS A 58 0.07 2.70 -11.55
N GLU A 59 0.25 2.90 -12.85
CA GLU A 59 -0.57 3.80 -13.67
C GLU A 59 -2.04 3.41 -13.64
#